data_AF-A0AA38R9K4-F1
#
_entry.id   AF-A0AA38R9K4-F1
#
_cell.length_a   1.000
_cell.length_b   1.000
_cell.length_c   1.000
_cell.angle_alpha   90.00
_cell.angle_beta   90.00
_cell.angle_gamma   90.00
#
_symmetry.space_group_name_H-M   'P 1'
#
loop_
_entity.id
_entity.type
_entity.pdbx_description
1 polymer ?
#
loop_
_entity_poly.entity_id
_entity_poly.type
_entity_poly.pdbx_seq_one_letter_code
_entity_poly.pdbx_strand_id
1 'polypeptide(L)'
;MGRLIIDADMNYRLNMENIAASGGDPERVVVWGESAGAQNIAYHLFSDDDGDDGLFRGAVLNPLVDGDSLTNFPSQLLREGKLNGVPLLIDTNTDEGTGFSPPGPNTQQGLFNDFPSWRSYALSPTTIRPLLRLYPDDPCSEPPVSIGNCSVFPSEGLVWRRDAAIGGNMVMDSGRRRMCETWAESGQTAYSYRLDTRLWNKTALPGV
;
A
#
# COMPACT_ATOMS: atom_id res chain seq x y z
N MET A 1 6.36 20.32 18.58
CA MET A 1 6.82 18.92 18.41
C MET A 1 6.94 18.72 16.92
N GLY A 2 8.16 18.69 16.39
CA GLY A 2 8.36 18.80 14.95
C GLY A 2 8.19 17.46 14.20
N ARG A 3 7.21 17.40 13.29
CA ARG A 3 6.84 16.38 12.30
C ARG A 3 7.77 16.28 11.08
N LEU A 4 8.11 15.06 10.65
CA LEU A 4 8.87 14.83 9.42
C LEU A 4 8.02 15.04 8.13
N ILE A 5 6.70 15.11 8.25
CA ILE A 5 5.78 14.99 7.11
C ILE A 5 5.62 16.32 6.32
N ILE A 6 6.09 17.44 6.89
CA ILE A 6 6.06 18.76 6.28
C ILE A 6 6.86 18.84 4.98
N ASP A 7 7.88 18.01 4.76
CA ASP A 7 8.72 18.14 3.54
C ASP A 7 7.92 17.85 2.26
N ALA A 8 7.05 16.83 2.24
CA ALA A 8 6.19 16.57 1.08
C ALA A 8 5.14 17.69 0.92
N ASP A 9 4.49 18.11 2.01
CA ASP A 9 3.47 19.16 1.99
C ASP A 9 4.04 20.53 1.56
N MET A 10 5.18 20.91 2.14
CA MET A 10 5.91 22.12 1.78
C MET A 10 6.44 22.04 0.36
N ASN A 11 6.94 20.89 -0.09
CA ASN A 11 7.31 20.74 -1.50
C ASN A 11 6.07 20.89 -2.39
N TYR A 12 4.90 20.34 -2.04
CA TYR A 12 3.68 20.57 -2.83
C TYR A 12 3.28 22.05 -2.82
N ARG A 13 3.26 22.71 -1.67
CA ARG A 13 2.95 24.15 -1.54
C ARG A 13 3.91 25.03 -2.32
N LEU A 14 5.23 24.83 -2.15
CA LEU A 14 6.26 25.56 -2.87
C LEU A 14 6.16 25.31 -4.38
N ASN A 15 5.85 24.09 -4.81
CA ASN A 15 5.60 23.83 -6.22
C ASN A 15 4.35 24.57 -6.70
N MET A 16 3.24 24.54 -5.96
CA MET A 16 2.00 25.26 -6.32
C MET A 16 2.21 26.78 -6.44
N GLU A 17 2.98 27.38 -5.53
CA GLU A 17 3.32 28.81 -5.57
C GLU A 17 4.18 29.20 -6.79
N ASN A 18 4.98 28.27 -7.31
CA ASN A 18 5.97 28.55 -8.36
C ASN A 18 5.64 27.94 -9.74
N ILE A 19 4.66 27.04 -9.84
CA ILE A 19 4.41 26.25 -11.07
C ILE A 19 3.95 27.13 -12.24
N ALA A 20 3.26 28.23 -11.95
CA ALA A 20 2.87 29.23 -12.95
C ALA A 20 4.08 29.85 -13.66
N ALA A 21 5.19 30.07 -12.95
CA ALA A 21 6.42 30.61 -13.54
C ALA A 21 7.09 29.63 -14.50
N SER A 22 6.81 28.34 -14.38
CA SER A 22 7.29 27.28 -15.28
C SER A 22 6.29 26.94 -16.39
N GLY A 23 5.19 27.70 -16.51
CA GLY A 23 4.15 27.51 -17.52
C GLY A 23 3.09 26.45 -17.18
N GLY A 24 3.07 25.94 -15.94
CA GLY A 24 1.99 25.06 -15.47
C GLY A 24 0.82 25.85 -14.90
N ASP A 25 -0.31 25.17 -14.68
CA ASP A 25 -1.53 25.75 -14.13
C ASP A 25 -1.70 25.28 -12.67
N PRO A 26 -1.57 26.17 -11.66
CA PRO A 26 -1.69 25.79 -10.26
C PRO A 26 -3.10 25.28 -9.91
N GLU A 27 -4.13 25.61 -10.70
CA GLU A 27 -5.49 25.09 -10.49
C GLU A 27 -5.68 23.66 -11.06
N ARG A 28 -4.66 23.09 -11.72
CA ARG A 28 -4.73 21.80 -12.42
C ARG A 28 -3.55 20.89 -12.11
N VAL A 29 -3.24 20.75 -10.83
CA VAL A 29 -2.17 19.86 -10.38
C VAL A 29 -2.71 18.48 -10.02
N VAL A 30 -2.05 17.45 -10.54
CA VAL A 30 -2.30 16.04 -10.22
C VAL A 30 -1.06 15.47 -9.54
N VAL A 31 -1.24 14.91 -8.34
CA VAL A 31 -0.15 14.29 -7.57
C VAL A 31 -0.13 12.79 -7.86
N TRP A 32 1.06 12.23 -8.06
CA TRP A 32 1.27 10.80 -8.30
C TRP A 32 2.43 10.29 -7.45
N GLY A 33 2.29 9.07 -6.93
CA GLY A 33 3.29 8.43 -6.08
C GLY A 33 3.14 6.92 -6.13
N GLU A 34 4.26 6.21 -6.05
CA GLU A 34 4.34 4.75 -6.08
C GLU A 34 4.73 4.22 -4.69
N SER A 35 4.19 3.06 -4.30
CA SER A 35 4.49 2.41 -3.01
C SER A 35 4.35 3.34 -1.80
N ALA A 36 5.42 3.64 -1.07
CA ALA A 36 5.42 4.58 0.05
C ALA A 36 5.00 6.00 -0.38
N GLY A 37 5.23 6.39 -1.63
CA GLY A 37 4.71 7.63 -2.22
C GLY A 37 3.19 7.63 -2.35
N ALA A 38 2.57 6.50 -2.73
CA ALA A 38 1.12 6.38 -2.76
C ALA A 38 0.51 6.45 -1.35
N GLN A 39 1.19 5.83 -0.36
CA GLN A 39 0.80 5.92 1.05
C GLN A 39 0.91 7.35 1.59
N ASN A 40 1.93 8.09 1.15
CA ASN A 40 2.12 9.50 1.50
C ASN A 40 0.99 10.36 0.90
N ILE A 41 0.62 10.16 -0.36
CA ILE A 41 -0.54 10.84 -0.96
C ILE A 41 -1.82 10.49 -0.20
N ALA A 42 -2.01 9.23 0.19
CA ALA A 42 -3.16 8.84 0.99
C ALA A 42 -3.21 9.62 2.32
N TYR A 43 -2.09 9.84 3.00
CA TYR A 43 -2.03 10.71 4.18
C TYR A 43 -2.55 12.12 3.89
N HIS A 44 -2.12 12.75 2.80
CA HIS A 44 -2.59 14.08 2.39
C HIS A 44 -4.10 14.11 2.05
N LEU A 45 -4.66 13.01 1.53
CA LEU A 45 -6.10 12.89 1.32
C LEU A 45 -6.91 12.85 2.63
N PHE A 46 -6.24 12.57 3.75
CA PHE A 46 -6.83 12.45 5.08
C PHE A 46 -6.38 13.56 6.05
N SER A 47 -5.57 14.52 5.59
CA SER A 47 -4.97 15.53 6.48
C SER A 47 -5.85 16.77 6.66
N ASP A 48 -6.01 17.22 7.90
CA ASP A 48 -6.53 18.56 8.25
C ASP A 48 -5.35 19.57 8.31
N ASP A 49 -5.53 20.79 7.80
CA ASP A 49 -4.44 21.71 7.43
C ASP A 49 -4.39 22.99 8.28
N ASP A 50 -3.27 23.27 8.99
CA ASP A 50 -3.00 24.53 9.72
C ASP A 50 -1.48 24.77 10.03
N GLY A 51 -0.76 25.55 9.20
CA GLY A 51 0.42 26.44 9.47
C GLY A 51 1.71 26.00 10.26
N ASP A 52 2.93 26.33 9.75
CA ASP A 52 4.27 25.92 10.28
C ASP A 52 5.19 27.07 10.80
N ASP A 53 6.03 26.80 11.83
CA ASP A 53 6.91 27.74 12.58
C ASP A 53 8.39 27.27 12.81
N GLY A 54 8.92 26.27 12.09
CA GLY A 54 10.39 26.01 11.97
C GLY A 54 11.12 25.23 13.10
N LEU A 55 10.96 23.89 13.19
CA LEU A 55 11.21 23.14 14.45
C LEU A 55 11.93 21.74 14.42
N PHE A 56 12.68 21.29 13.40
CA PHE A 56 13.10 19.86 13.32
C PHE A 56 14.58 19.54 13.62
N ARG A 57 14.83 18.39 14.28
CA ARG A 57 16.15 17.77 14.62
C ARG A 57 16.28 16.26 14.25
N GLY A 58 15.33 15.67 13.51
CA GLY A 58 15.36 14.23 13.14
C GLY A 58 14.11 13.76 12.36
N ALA A 59 14.09 12.50 11.89
CA ALA A 59 13.21 12.01 10.83
C ALA A 59 12.66 10.56 11.03
N VAL A 60 11.32 10.37 10.90
CA VAL A 60 10.63 9.06 10.73
C VAL A 60 9.89 8.96 9.38
N LEU A 61 10.23 7.95 8.56
CA LEU A 61 9.78 7.77 7.16
C LEU A 61 8.42 7.05 6.98
N ASN A 62 7.50 7.10 7.95
CA ASN A 62 6.18 6.46 7.84
C ASN A 62 5.06 7.40 8.35
N PRO A 63 3.86 7.40 7.73
CA PRO A 63 2.72 8.14 8.25
C PRO A 63 2.31 7.62 9.64
N LEU A 64 2.09 8.55 10.58
CA LEU A 64 1.63 8.25 11.94
C LEU A 64 0.38 9.07 12.25
N VAL A 65 -0.55 8.49 13.01
CA VAL A 65 -1.68 9.23 13.59
C VAL A 65 -1.12 10.20 14.63
N ASP A 66 -1.15 11.49 14.32
CA ASP A 66 -0.61 12.56 15.16
C ASP A 66 -1.71 13.37 15.86
N GLY A 67 -2.99 13.09 15.53
CA GLY A 67 -4.15 13.72 16.15
C GLY A 67 -4.46 15.12 15.65
N ASP A 68 -3.74 15.57 14.62
CA ASP A 68 -3.90 16.90 14.03
C ASP A 68 -4.02 16.78 12.51
N SER A 69 -2.92 16.60 11.80
CA SER A 69 -2.97 16.36 10.37
C SER A 69 -3.64 15.02 10.10
N LEU A 70 -3.08 13.90 10.57
CA LEU A 70 -3.79 12.61 10.51
C LEU A 70 -4.47 12.36 11.85
N THR A 71 -5.74 12.75 11.92
CA THR A 71 -6.55 12.70 13.16
C THR A 71 -6.88 11.29 13.63
N ASN A 72 -6.90 10.30 12.73
CA ASN A 72 -7.18 8.89 13.06
C ASN A 72 -6.55 7.95 12.03
N PHE A 73 -6.61 6.63 12.26
CA PHE A 73 -6.13 5.66 11.28
C PHE A 73 -6.90 5.81 9.95
N PRO A 74 -6.24 5.73 8.78
CA PRO A 74 -6.89 5.83 7.47
C PRO A 74 -8.06 4.84 7.30
N SER A 75 -7.94 3.63 7.87
CA SER A 75 -9.02 2.65 7.86
C SER A 75 -10.28 3.09 8.63
N GLN A 76 -10.13 3.95 9.64
CA GLN A 76 -11.25 4.57 10.37
C GLN A 76 -11.78 5.78 9.61
N LEU A 77 -10.91 6.65 9.09
CA LEU A 77 -11.33 7.82 8.31
C LEU A 77 -12.12 7.42 7.06
N LEU A 78 -11.71 6.34 6.38
CA LEU A 78 -12.47 5.71 5.31
C LEU A 78 -13.86 5.24 5.76
N ARG A 79 -13.97 4.62 6.95
CA ARG A 79 -15.28 4.19 7.51
C ARG A 79 -16.17 5.38 7.90
N GLU A 80 -15.57 6.47 8.35
CA GLU A 80 -16.25 7.70 8.72
C GLU A 80 -16.62 8.56 7.49
N GLY A 81 -16.14 8.21 6.30
CA GLY A 81 -16.34 8.99 5.08
C GLY A 81 -15.62 10.34 5.06
N LYS A 82 -14.59 10.51 5.91
CA LYS A 82 -13.77 11.72 6.02
C LYS A 82 -12.68 11.69 4.95
N LEU A 83 -13.03 12.13 3.74
CA LEU A 83 -12.19 12.07 2.55
C LEU A 83 -12.08 13.46 1.92
N ASN A 84 -10.88 13.82 1.48
CA ASN A 84 -10.71 14.96 0.58
C ASN A 84 -11.17 14.57 -0.83
N GLY A 85 -12.19 15.26 -1.33
CA GLY A 85 -13.11 14.78 -2.38
C GLY A 85 -12.62 14.78 -3.83
N VAL A 86 -11.33 14.55 -4.06
CA VAL A 86 -10.73 14.63 -5.41
C VAL A 86 -10.91 13.32 -6.18
N PRO A 87 -10.96 13.37 -7.53
CA PRO A 87 -10.92 12.15 -8.35
C PRO A 87 -9.69 11.29 -8.02
N LEU A 88 -9.91 10.00 -7.79
CA LEU A 88 -8.87 9.04 -7.44
C LEU A 88 -8.49 8.18 -8.66
N LEU A 89 -7.19 8.00 -8.88
CA LEU A 89 -6.64 6.91 -9.70
C LEU A 89 -5.69 6.11 -8.82
N ILE A 90 -5.96 4.82 -8.65
CA ILE A 90 -5.16 3.95 -7.77
C ILE A 90 -5.01 2.54 -8.33
N ASP A 91 -3.86 1.94 -8.11
CA ASP A 91 -3.50 0.64 -8.68
C ASP A 91 -2.74 -0.26 -7.71
N THR A 92 -2.55 -1.50 -8.17
CA THR A 92 -1.60 -2.48 -7.63
C THR A 92 -1.05 -3.34 -8.77
N ASN A 93 0.16 -3.87 -8.58
CA ASN A 93 0.66 -4.96 -9.41
C ASN A 93 -0.12 -6.26 -9.14
N THR A 94 -0.18 -7.17 -10.11
CA THR A 94 -0.86 -8.47 -9.90
C THR A 94 -0.25 -9.26 -8.73
N ASP A 95 1.07 -9.21 -8.57
CA ASP A 95 1.84 -10.07 -7.67
C ASP A 95 2.59 -9.28 -6.57
N GLU A 96 1.97 -8.24 -6.00
CA GLU A 96 2.58 -7.32 -5.00
C GLU A 96 3.34 -8.04 -3.89
N GLY A 97 2.73 -9.08 -3.32
CA GLY A 97 3.29 -9.79 -2.16
C GLY A 97 4.62 -10.49 -2.42
N THR A 98 4.95 -10.78 -3.68
CA THR A 98 6.21 -11.45 -4.04
C THR A 98 7.44 -10.60 -3.71
N GLY A 99 7.29 -9.28 -3.67
CA GLY A 99 8.37 -8.37 -3.26
C GLY A 99 8.45 -8.13 -1.74
N PHE A 100 7.41 -8.50 -1.00
CA PHE A 100 7.33 -8.22 0.44
C PHE A 100 7.54 -9.46 1.31
N SER A 101 7.24 -10.65 0.81
CA SER A 101 7.28 -11.88 1.59
C SER A 101 8.71 -12.32 1.92
N PRO A 102 9.06 -12.49 3.21
CA PRO A 102 10.37 -12.97 3.58
C PRO A 102 10.56 -14.42 3.12
N PRO A 103 11.78 -14.80 2.70
CA PRO A 103 12.08 -16.19 2.43
C PRO A 103 12.15 -17.00 3.73
N GLY A 104 11.90 -18.31 3.64
CA GLY A 104 12.10 -19.25 4.73
C GLY A 104 10.89 -20.11 5.14
N PRO A 105 9.62 -19.72 4.98
CA PRO A 105 8.53 -20.55 5.48
C PRO A 105 8.36 -21.77 4.56
N ASN A 106 8.71 -22.93 5.10
CA ASN A 106 8.52 -24.24 4.44
C ASN A 106 7.26 -24.97 4.89
N THR A 107 6.59 -24.45 5.92
CA THR A 107 5.40 -25.08 6.51
C THR A 107 4.39 -24.02 6.92
N GLN A 108 3.12 -24.40 6.99
CA GLN A 108 2.07 -23.53 7.52
C GLN A 108 2.39 -23.03 8.94
N GLN A 109 3.04 -23.84 9.79
CA GLN A 109 3.43 -23.42 11.14
C GLN A 109 4.55 -22.37 11.09
N GLY A 110 5.51 -22.51 10.18
CA GLY A 110 6.53 -21.49 9.92
C GLY A 110 5.88 -20.17 9.51
N LEU A 111 5.04 -20.22 8.48
CA LEU A 111 4.27 -19.06 8.02
C LEU A 111 3.45 -18.40 9.14
N PHE A 112 2.75 -19.21 9.95
CA PHE A 112 2.00 -18.72 11.11
C PHE A 112 2.89 -17.96 12.11
N ASN A 113 4.10 -18.45 12.34
CA ASN A 113 5.07 -17.86 13.27
C ASN A 113 5.73 -16.59 12.69
N ASP A 114 5.77 -16.45 11.38
CA ASP A 114 6.40 -15.32 10.70
C ASP A 114 5.49 -14.09 10.62
N PHE A 115 4.16 -14.26 10.57
CA PHE A 115 3.23 -13.12 10.49
C PHE A 115 3.46 -12.04 11.57
N PRO A 116 3.71 -12.37 12.86
CA PRO A 116 3.99 -11.35 13.86
C PRO A 116 5.29 -10.55 13.64
N SER A 117 6.29 -11.08 12.92
CA SER A 117 7.63 -10.47 12.88
C SER A 117 7.74 -9.31 11.88
N TRP A 118 7.03 -9.37 10.76
CA TRP A 118 7.09 -8.35 9.70
C TRP A 118 5.71 -7.84 9.28
N ARG A 119 4.63 -8.41 9.84
CA ARG A 119 3.22 -7.95 9.71
C ARG A 119 2.57 -7.68 11.07
N SER A 120 3.37 -7.20 12.03
CA SER A 120 3.00 -6.89 13.43
C SER A 120 1.82 -5.92 13.63
N TYR A 121 1.21 -5.39 12.56
CA TYR A 121 0.04 -4.52 12.61
C TYR A 121 -1.19 -5.32 13.07
N ALA A 122 -1.30 -5.54 14.38
CA ALA A 122 -2.47 -6.12 15.06
C ALA A 122 -2.83 -7.58 14.71
N LEU A 123 -1.95 -8.34 14.03
CA LEU A 123 -2.18 -9.77 13.81
C LEU A 123 -2.02 -10.56 15.12
N SER A 124 -3.09 -11.24 15.50
CA SER A 124 -3.11 -12.19 16.62
C SER A 124 -3.32 -13.61 16.11
N PRO A 125 -3.04 -14.64 16.91
CA PRO A 125 -3.38 -16.02 16.59
C PRO A 125 -4.84 -16.23 16.16
N THR A 126 -5.78 -15.44 16.70
CA THR A 126 -7.22 -15.56 16.38
C THR A 126 -7.56 -14.96 15.02
N THR A 127 -6.79 -14.01 14.52
CA THR A 127 -6.96 -13.42 13.18
C THR A 127 -6.17 -14.19 12.11
N ILE A 128 -4.98 -14.69 12.44
CA ILE A 128 -4.12 -15.43 11.52
C ILE A 128 -4.77 -16.76 11.09
N ARG A 129 -5.41 -17.49 12.02
CA ARG A 129 -6.03 -18.79 11.70
C ARG A 129 -7.12 -18.69 10.63
N PRO A 130 -8.07 -17.72 10.69
CA PRO A 130 -8.97 -17.42 9.59
C PRO A 130 -8.27 -17.08 8.27
N LEU A 131 -7.22 -16.26 8.30
CA LEU A 131 -6.46 -15.91 7.09
C LEU A 131 -5.90 -17.17 6.41
N LEU A 132 -5.24 -18.05 7.17
CA LEU A 132 -4.74 -19.32 6.63
C LEU A 132 -5.85 -20.22 6.06
N ARG A 133 -7.11 -20.09 6.49
CA ARG A 133 -8.22 -20.85 5.87
C ARG A 133 -8.72 -20.21 4.58
N LEU A 134 -8.73 -18.88 4.51
CA LEU A 134 -9.14 -18.14 3.31
C LEU A 134 -8.11 -18.23 2.18
N TYR A 135 -6.85 -18.47 2.54
CA TYR A 135 -5.73 -18.69 1.64
C TYR A 135 -5.24 -20.13 1.82
N PRO A 136 -5.84 -21.12 1.15
CA PRO A 136 -5.32 -22.49 1.16
C PRO A 136 -3.91 -22.55 0.54
N ASP A 137 -3.14 -23.57 0.91
CA ASP A 137 -1.84 -23.86 0.28
C ASP A 137 -2.08 -24.52 -1.08
N ASP A 138 -2.11 -23.70 -2.12
CA ASP A 138 -2.36 -24.11 -3.49
C ASP A 138 -1.44 -23.34 -4.46
N PRO A 139 -0.26 -23.90 -4.78
CA PRO A 139 0.69 -23.29 -5.69
C PRO A 139 0.13 -23.01 -7.11
N CYS A 140 -1.03 -23.57 -7.48
CA CYS A 140 -1.66 -23.27 -8.76
C CYS A 140 -2.42 -21.93 -8.76
N SER A 141 -2.81 -21.41 -7.59
CA SER A 141 -3.61 -20.18 -7.47
C SER A 141 -2.90 -19.05 -6.72
N GLU A 142 -1.69 -19.29 -6.23
CA GLU A 142 -0.88 -18.32 -5.51
C GLU A 142 0.01 -17.47 -6.43
N PRO A 143 0.44 -16.27 -6.02
CA PRO A 143 1.36 -15.47 -6.80
C PRO A 143 2.78 -16.09 -6.84
N PRO A 144 3.58 -15.84 -7.88
CA PRO A 144 3.19 -15.18 -9.11
C PRO A 144 2.12 -15.95 -9.92
N VAL A 145 0.97 -15.34 -10.20
CA VAL A 145 -0.19 -16.07 -10.76
C VAL A 145 0.02 -16.46 -12.22
N SER A 146 1.03 -15.87 -12.88
CA SER A 146 1.44 -16.27 -14.23
C SER A 146 2.20 -17.61 -14.27
N ILE A 147 2.62 -18.16 -13.13
CA ILE A 147 3.18 -19.51 -13.03
C ILE A 147 2.04 -20.53 -13.00
N GLY A 148 1.68 -21.03 -14.18
CA GLY A 148 0.58 -21.99 -14.37
C GLY A 148 0.94 -23.46 -14.17
N ASN A 149 2.21 -23.79 -13.91
CA ASN A 149 2.69 -25.17 -13.71
C ASN A 149 2.68 -25.60 -12.22
N CYS A 150 2.15 -24.75 -11.34
CA CYS A 150 2.06 -24.98 -9.89
C CYS A 150 3.43 -25.21 -9.21
N SER A 151 4.50 -24.64 -9.76
CA SER A 151 5.84 -24.77 -9.18
C SER A 151 5.94 -24.13 -7.80
N VAL A 152 6.74 -24.74 -6.95
CA VAL A 152 7.17 -24.20 -5.65
C VAL A 152 8.61 -23.72 -5.73
N PHE A 153 9.02 -22.86 -4.80
CA PHE A 153 10.34 -22.26 -4.76
C PHE A 153 11.08 -22.67 -3.48
N PRO A 154 11.77 -23.82 -3.44
CA PRO A 154 12.47 -24.26 -2.24
C PRO A 154 13.52 -23.27 -1.71
N SER A 155 14.10 -22.43 -2.59
CA SER A 155 15.02 -21.36 -2.19
C SER A 155 14.35 -20.22 -1.42
N GLU A 156 13.07 -19.95 -1.71
CA GLU A 156 12.25 -18.94 -1.03
C GLU A 156 11.45 -19.53 0.13
N GLY A 157 11.19 -20.84 0.11
CA GLY A 157 10.35 -21.55 1.07
C GLY A 157 9.16 -22.20 0.38
N LEU A 158 8.82 -23.42 0.80
CA LEU A 158 7.76 -24.21 0.16
C LEU A 158 6.37 -23.55 0.22
N VAL A 159 6.09 -22.70 1.21
CA VAL A 159 4.82 -21.97 1.34
C VAL A 159 4.98 -20.45 1.14
N TRP A 160 6.09 -20.02 0.54
CA TRP A 160 6.36 -18.60 0.28
C TRP A 160 5.32 -17.97 -0.66
N ARG A 161 4.85 -18.70 -1.68
CA ARG A 161 3.82 -18.20 -2.61
C ARG A 161 2.51 -17.89 -1.89
N ARG A 162 2.12 -18.75 -0.94
CA ARG A 162 1.00 -18.53 -0.03
C ARG A 162 1.18 -17.30 0.84
N ASP A 163 2.38 -17.09 1.37
CA ASP A 163 2.71 -15.88 2.12
C ASP A 163 2.57 -14.63 1.24
N ALA A 164 3.07 -14.68 0.01
CA ALA A 164 2.93 -13.59 -0.95
C ALA A 164 1.46 -13.31 -1.28
N ALA A 165 0.60 -14.32 -1.38
CA ALA A 165 -0.84 -14.12 -1.56
C ALA A 165 -1.45 -13.32 -0.40
N ILE A 166 -1.15 -13.74 0.84
CA ILE A 166 -1.69 -13.13 2.05
C ILE A 166 -1.12 -11.72 2.22
N GLY A 167 0.20 -11.58 2.15
CA GLY A 167 0.92 -10.33 2.37
C GLY A 167 0.61 -9.27 1.32
N GLY A 168 0.53 -9.64 0.05
CA GLY A 168 0.17 -8.73 -1.05
C GLY A 168 -1.24 -8.19 -0.88
N ASN A 169 -2.21 -9.07 -0.65
CA ASN A 169 -3.59 -8.64 -0.49
C ASN A 169 -3.79 -7.81 0.79
N MET A 170 -3.12 -8.16 1.89
CA MET A 170 -3.20 -7.40 3.15
C MET A 170 -2.66 -5.98 3.04
N VAL A 171 -1.56 -5.76 2.30
CA VAL A 171 -0.87 -4.47 2.28
C VAL A 171 -1.32 -3.58 1.12
N MET A 172 -1.63 -4.18 -0.03
CA MET A 172 -1.86 -3.45 -1.27
C MET A 172 -3.28 -3.66 -1.78
N ASP A 173 -3.64 -4.87 -2.20
CA ASP A 173 -4.86 -5.07 -3.01
C ASP A 173 -6.16 -4.79 -2.27
N SER A 174 -6.24 -5.19 -0.98
CA SER A 174 -7.43 -4.94 -0.17
C SER A 174 -7.59 -3.45 0.17
N GLY A 175 -6.48 -2.75 0.44
CA GLY A 175 -6.47 -1.31 0.67
C GLY A 175 -6.93 -0.53 -0.55
N ARG A 176 -6.35 -0.83 -1.72
CA ARG A 176 -6.77 -0.28 -3.02
C ARG A 176 -8.26 -0.50 -3.25
N ARG A 177 -8.73 -1.75 -3.12
CA ARG A 177 -10.15 -2.10 -3.33
C ARG A 177 -11.05 -1.30 -2.40
N ARG A 178 -10.72 -1.25 -1.11
CA ARG A 178 -11.53 -0.55 -0.11
C ARG A 178 -11.59 0.95 -0.37
N MET A 179 -10.49 1.59 -0.77
CA MET A 179 -10.50 3.01 -1.12
C MET A 179 -11.39 3.27 -2.33
N CYS A 180 -11.29 2.48 -3.40
CA CYS A 180 -12.17 2.65 -4.56
C CYS A 180 -13.65 2.48 -4.20
N GLU A 181 -14.00 1.48 -3.39
CA GLU A 181 -15.36 1.28 -2.90
C GLU A 181 -15.85 2.50 -2.14
N THR A 182 -15.06 3.02 -1.19
CA THR A 182 -15.40 4.18 -0.37
C THR A 182 -15.52 5.47 -1.20
N TRP A 183 -14.71 5.67 -2.23
CA TRP A 183 -14.88 6.78 -3.18
C TRP A 183 -16.19 6.67 -3.98
N ALA A 184 -16.46 5.47 -4.51
CA ALA A 184 -17.68 5.24 -5.27
C ALA A 184 -18.94 5.41 -4.40
N GLU A 185 -18.91 4.91 -3.16
CA GLU A 185 -19.98 5.05 -2.17
C GLU A 185 -20.24 6.52 -1.78
N SER A 186 -19.20 7.36 -1.79
CA SER A 186 -19.30 8.80 -1.50
C SER A 186 -19.66 9.66 -2.73
N GLY A 187 -19.94 9.02 -3.88
CA GLY A 187 -20.29 9.72 -5.13
C GLY A 187 -19.11 10.39 -5.83
N GLN A 188 -17.88 10.11 -5.39
CA GLN A 188 -16.66 10.63 -5.98
C GLN A 188 -16.18 9.76 -7.14
N THR A 189 -15.38 10.34 -8.03
CA THR A 189 -14.82 9.60 -9.16
C THR A 189 -13.63 8.77 -8.71
N ALA A 190 -13.65 7.47 -8.97
CA ALA A 190 -12.51 6.59 -8.77
C ALA A 190 -12.28 5.71 -10.00
N TYR A 191 -11.01 5.67 -10.43
CA TYR A 191 -10.49 4.74 -11.42
C TYR A 191 -9.51 3.81 -10.74
N SER A 192 -9.52 2.55 -11.16
CA SER A 192 -8.55 1.59 -10.66
C SER A 192 -8.12 0.63 -11.73
N TYR A 193 -6.84 0.27 -11.70
CA TYR A 193 -6.28 -0.71 -12.60
C TYR A 193 -5.40 -1.70 -11.84
N ARG A 194 -5.18 -2.85 -12.47
CA ARG A 194 -4.22 -3.87 -12.02
C ARG A 194 -3.13 -3.96 -13.06
N LEU A 195 -1.89 -3.74 -12.66
CA LEU A 195 -0.76 -3.86 -13.57
C LEU A 195 -0.37 -5.34 -13.70
N ASP A 196 -0.68 -5.91 -14.86
CA ASP A 196 -0.47 -7.32 -15.18
C ASP A 196 0.55 -7.46 -16.31
N THR A 197 1.75 -6.92 -16.07
CA THR A 197 2.82 -6.86 -17.07
C THR A 197 4.08 -7.54 -16.56
N ARG A 198 4.81 -8.17 -17.47
CA ARG A 198 6.13 -8.74 -17.16
C ARG A 198 7.18 -7.64 -17.11
N LEU A 199 8.25 -7.88 -16.37
CA LEU A 199 9.45 -7.04 -16.45
C LEU A 199 9.90 -6.93 -17.90
N TRP A 200 10.20 -5.71 -18.34
CA TRP A 200 10.51 -5.34 -19.72
C TRP A 200 11.52 -6.25 -20.45
N ASN A 201 12.41 -6.92 -19.73
CA ASN A 201 13.44 -7.80 -20.29
C ASN A 201 13.34 -9.27 -19.80
N LYS A 202 12.15 -9.72 -19.40
CA LYS A 202 11.92 -11.10 -18.94
C LYS A 202 10.88 -11.78 -19.82
N THR A 203 11.29 -12.84 -20.51
CA THR A 203 10.41 -13.70 -21.30
C THR A 203 9.59 -14.65 -20.43
N ALA A 204 10.07 -14.98 -19.23
CA ALA A 204 9.38 -15.75 -18.20
C ALA A 204 9.78 -15.26 -16.79
N LEU A 205 8.95 -15.55 -15.80
CA LEU A 205 9.32 -15.36 -14.39
C LEU A 205 10.30 -16.47 -13.94
N PRO A 206 11.08 -16.26 -12.87
CA PRO A 206 11.79 -17.36 -12.22
C PRO A 206 10.80 -18.49 -11.89
N GLY A 207 11.16 -19.75 -12.18
CA GLY A 207 10.34 -20.92 -11.84
C GLY A 207 9.21 -21.29 -12.82
N VAL A 208 9.17 -20.70 -14.02
CA VAL A 208 8.37 -21.21 -15.15
C VAL A 208 9.18 -22.20 -15.97
#